data_AF-A0A7R9V8V1-F1
#
_entry.id   AF-A0A7R9V8V1-F1
#
_cell.length_a   1.000
_cell.length_b   1.000
_cell.length_c   1.000
_cell.angle_alpha   90.00
_cell.angle_beta   90.00
_cell.angle_gamma   90.00
#
_symmetry.space_group_name_H-M   'P 1'
#
loop_
_entity.id
_entity.type
_entity.pdbx_description
1 polymer ?
#
loop_
_entity_poly.entity_id
_entity_poly.type
_entity_poly.pdbx_seq_one_letter_code
_entity_poly.pdbx_strand_id
1 'polypeptide(L)'
;RLEAVQYARTHLAPWASQLMPELQHAFAALVFAKNPSSKPYADLFDEGAWAKLTQLFLQDFYRMHSLPPSPLLSVHLQAGLSVLKTPQSYADSCSREDPLHLPAFQRLAEGLPFAKHVHSKLVCSVTREIMNDANPPMVLPNGYVYSAKAVERLLEAGGGSKLTCPVTKTVHSADELRRAFVM
;
A
#
# COMPACT_ATOMS: atom_id res chain seq x y z
N ARG A 1 2.37 29.80 39.76
CA ARG A 1 3.59 29.32 40.46
C ARG A 1 3.24 28.49 41.71
N LEU A 2 2.42 29.00 42.64
CA LEU A 2 2.03 28.25 43.85
C LEU A 2 1.30 26.94 43.52
N GLU A 3 0.38 26.98 42.55
CA GLU A 3 -0.39 25.82 42.08
C GLU A 3 0.52 24.73 41.48
N ALA A 4 1.50 25.10 40.65
CA ALA A 4 2.46 24.16 40.07
C ALA A 4 3.31 23.46 41.14
N VAL A 5 3.70 24.19 42.20
CA VAL A 5 4.43 23.60 43.34
C VAL A 5 3.52 22.65 44.13
N GLN A 6 2.26 23.01 44.34
CA GLN A 6 1.29 22.14 45.02
C GLN A 6 1.04 20.86 44.21
N TYR A 7 0.81 20.97 42.91
CA TYR A 7 0.64 19.84 41.99
C TYR A 7 1.85 18.90 42.02
N ALA A 8 3.06 19.46 41.97
CA ALA A 8 4.27 18.66 42.00
C ALA A 8 4.45 17.92 43.34
N ARG A 9 4.06 18.53 44.46
CA ARG A 9 4.08 17.87 45.78
C ARG A 9 3.06 16.74 45.89
N THR A 10 1.89 16.88 45.27
CA THR A 10 0.84 15.86 45.35
C THR A 10 1.08 14.70 44.38
N HIS A 11 1.52 14.99 43.15
CA HIS A 11 1.60 13.98 42.09
C HIS A 11 3.04 13.52 41.80
N LEU A 12 4.04 14.40 41.88
CA LEU A 12 5.43 14.07 41.51
C LEU A 12 6.28 13.53 42.68
N ALA A 13 5.87 13.76 43.93
CA ALA A 13 6.62 13.34 45.11
C ALA A 13 6.94 11.82 45.19
N PRO A 14 6.03 10.89 44.79
CA PRO A 14 6.34 9.46 44.80
C PRO A 14 7.49 9.06 43.88
N TRP A 15 7.75 9.83 42.82
CA TRP A 15 8.81 9.56 41.84
C TRP A 15 10.14 10.22 42.18
N ALA A 16 10.22 10.96 43.29
CA ALA A 16 11.43 11.68 43.70
C ALA A 16 12.63 10.76 43.93
N SER A 17 12.43 9.50 44.31
CA SER A 17 13.52 8.54 44.48
C SER A 17 14.19 8.11 43.17
N GLN A 18 13.46 8.19 42.04
CA GLN A 18 13.91 7.72 40.73
C GLN A 18 14.28 8.86 39.78
N LEU A 19 13.57 9.99 39.86
CA LEU A 19 13.66 11.11 38.91
C LEU A 19 14.07 12.43 39.58
N MET A 20 14.82 12.35 40.69
CA MET A 20 15.23 13.54 41.44
C MET A 20 15.99 14.59 40.59
N PRO A 21 16.98 14.22 39.74
CA PRO A 21 17.72 15.22 38.99
C PRO A 21 16.84 15.93 37.95
N GLU A 22 15.93 15.22 37.30
CA GLU A 22 14.97 15.78 36.34
C GLU A 22 13.95 16.69 37.03
N LEU A 23 13.45 16.26 38.20
CA LEU A 23 12.53 17.08 38.99
C LEU A 23 13.22 18.36 39.46
N GLN A 24 14.44 18.29 39.98
CA GLN A 24 15.22 19.47 40.38
C GLN A 24 15.42 20.43 39.19
N HIS A 25 15.70 19.89 38.01
CA HIS A 25 15.85 20.67 36.78
C HIS A 25 14.55 21.40 36.40
N ALA A 26 13.41 20.70 36.45
CA ALA A 26 12.10 21.28 36.16
C ALA A 26 11.66 22.32 37.23
N PHE A 27 11.92 22.05 38.51
CA PHE A 27 11.62 23.00 39.60
C PHE A 27 12.49 24.26 39.51
N ALA A 28 13.77 24.12 39.16
CA ALA A 28 14.64 25.26 38.94
C ALA A 28 14.14 26.11 37.76
N ALA A 29 13.62 25.50 36.69
CA ALA A 29 13.00 26.23 35.59
C ALA A 29 11.80 27.10 36.03
N LEU A 30 11.02 26.71 37.05
CA LEU A 30 9.94 27.55 37.60
C LEU A 30 10.44 28.87 38.21
N VAL A 31 11.66 28.86 38.76
CA VAL A 31 12.32 30.06 39.31
C VAL A 31 12.75 30.98 38.17
N PHE A 32 13.37 30.40 37.13
CA PHE A 32 13.89 31.11 35.96
C PHE A 32 12.87 31.38 34.84
N ALA A 33 11.60 31.00 35.03
CA ALA A 33 10.53 31.09 34.03
C ALA A 33 10.26 32.49 33.43
N LYS A 34 10.81 33.56 34.01
CA LYS A 34 10.76 34.91 33.43
C LYS A 34 11.74 35.12 32.27
N ASN A 35 12.75 34.24 32.11
CA ASN A 35 13.75 34.33 31.06
C ASN A 35 13.94 32.94 30.39
N PRO A 36 13.01 32.57 29.49
CA PRO A 36 12.97 31.23 28.88
C PRO A 36 14.19 30.92 28.00
N SER A 37 14.97 31.92 27.58
CA SER A 37 16.22 31.75 26.81
C SER A 37 17.47 31.52 27.67
N SER A 38 17.33 31.30 28.98
CA SER A 38 18.47 30.88 29.79
C SER A 38 18.94 29.49 29.34
N LYS A 39 20.18 29.41 28.87
CA LYS A 39 20.78 28.22 28.25
C LYS A 39 20.57 26.88 28.99
N PRO A 40 20.53 26.79 30.33
CA PRO A 40 20.32 25.49 30.97
C PRO A 40 18.90 24.94 30.89
N TYR A 41 17.86 25.75 30.60
CA TYR A 41 16.46 25.28 30.62
C TYR A 41 15.74 25.44 29.28
N ALA A 42 16.45 25.86 28.23
CA ALA A 42 15.87 26.08 26.91
C ALA A 42 15.16 24.83 26.36
N ASP A 43 15.71 23.65 26.62
CA ASP A 43 15.17 22.35 26.19
C ASP A 43 13.78 22.06 26.79
N LEU A 44 13.50 22.54 28.02
CA LEU A 44 12.20 22.35 28.68
C LEU A 44 11.10 23.23 28.07
N PHE A 45 11.48 24.31 27.39
CA PHE A 45 10.58 25.25 26.72
C PHE A 45 10.62 25.10 25.19
N ASP A 46 11.27 24.07 24.67
CA ASP A 46 11.27 23.73 23.25
C ASP A 46 9.83 23.44 22.77
N GLU A 47 9.36 24.17 21.77
CA GLU A 47 8.04 23.95 21.17
C GLU A 47 7.93 22.54 20.57
N GLY A 48 9.06 21.94 20.15
CA GLY A 48 9.13 20.57 19.65
C GLY A 48 9.03 19.48 20.72
N ALA A 49 9.23 19.81 22.01
CA ALA A 49 9.18 18.83 23.10
C ALA A 49 7.80 18.18 23.24
N TRP A 50 6.73 18.94 23.01
CA TRP A 50 5.37 18.42 23.10
C TRP A 50 5.06 17.38 22.02
N ALA A 51 5.56 17.60 20.79
CA ALA A 51 5.41 16.64 19.70
C ALA A 51 6.16 15.32 20.01
N LYS A 52 7.38 15.42 20.56
CA LYS A 52 8.16 14.25 21.00
C LYS A 52 7.43 13.48 22.11
N LEU A 53 6.89 14.18 23.10
CA LEU A 53 6.14 13.58 24.20
C LEU A 53 4.87 12.87 23.70
N THR A 54 4.15 13.50 22.77
CA THR A 54 2.98 12.89 22.11
C THR A 54 3.36 11.58 21.40
N GLN A 55 4.47 11.58 20.68
CA GLN A 55 4.95 10.38 19.97
C GLN A 55 5.37 9.26 20.94
N LEU A 56 6.05 9.59 22.04
CA LEU A 56 6.42 8.63 23.08
C LEU A 56 5.19 8.02 23.74
N PHE A 57 4.22 8.85 24.11
CA PHE A 57 2.98 8.38 24.72
C PHE A 57 2.22 7.42 23.78
N LEU A 58 2.09 7.77 22.49
CA LEU A 58 1.46 6.89 21.50
C LEU A 58 2.23 5.58 21.34
N GLN A 59 3.56 5.63 21.30
CA GLN A 59 4.39 4.42 21.21
C GLN A 59 4.18 3.49 22.41
N ASP A 60 4.18 4.04 23.62
CA ASP A 60 4.01 3.24 24.84
C ASP A 60 2.57 2.74 24.99
N PHE A 61 1.58 3.53 24.57
CA PHE A 61 0.19 3.08 24.47
C PHE A 61 0.06 1.87 23.52
N TYR A 62 0.65 1.94 22.33
CA TYR A 62 0.66 0.83 21.40
C TYR A 62 1.37 -0.40 21.98
N ARG A 63 2.52 -0.24 22.64
CA ARG A 63 3.22 -1.34 23.32
C ARG A 63 2.38 -1.98 24.42
N MET A 64 1.75 -1.16 25.27
CA MET A 64 0.91 -1.63 26.38
C MET A 64 -0.27 -2.46 25.87
N HIS A 65 -0.85 -2.06 24.75
CA HIS A 65 -1.98 -2.77 24.12
C HIS A 65 -1.55 -3.83 23.08
N SER A 66 -0.24 -4.10 22.93
CA SER A 66 0.27 -5.01 21.89
C SER A 66 -0.21 -4.67 20.47
N LEU A 67 -0.42 -3.38 20.20
CA LEU A 67 -0.81 -2.87 18.89
C LEU A 67 0.44 -2.46 18.09
N PRO A 68 0.45 -2.67 16.77
CA PRO A 68 1.52 -2.15 15.92
C PRO A 68 1.38 -0.63 15.76
N PRO A 69 2.50 0.11 15.60
CA PRO A 69 2.47 1.55 15.32
C PRO A 69 1.94 1.87 13.93
N SER A 70 1.97 0.89 13.01
CA SER A 70 1.39 0.98 11.68
C SER A 70 0.00 0.35 11.66
N PRO A 71 -0.98 0.94 10.96
CA PRO A 71 -2.31 0.35 10.84
C PRO A 71 -2.23 -1.01 10.15
N LEU A 72 -2.81 -2.04 10.78
CA LEU A 72 -2.80 -3.41 10.27
C LEU A 72 -3.33 -3.51 8.84
N LEU A 73 -4.38 -2.76 8.51
CA LEU A 73 -4.94 -2.71 7.16
C LEU A 73 -3.89 -2.34 6.10
N SER A 74 -3.03 -1.36 6.40
CA SER A 74 -1.96 -0.94 5.48
C SER A 74 -0.96 -2.07 5.25
N VAL A 75 -0.56 -2.77 6.32
CA VAL A 75 0.39 -3.89 6.23
C VAL A 75 -0.18 -5.03 5.38
N HIS A 76 -1.45 -5.40 5.60
CA HIS A 76 -2.10 -6.45 4.81
C HIS A 76 -2.28 -6.05 3.34
N LEU A 77 -2.65 -4.78 3.10
CA LEU A 77 -2.78 -4.27 1.74
C LEU A 77 -1.42 -4.26 1.03
N GLN A 78 -0.36 -3.80 1.69
CA GLN A 78 1.00 -3.83 1.16
C GLN A 78 1.47 -5.25 0.86
N ALA A 79 1.22 -6.21 1.76
CA ALA A 79 1.51 -7.61 1.51
C ALA A 79 0.79 -8.13 0.25
N GLY A 80 -0.50 -7.85 0.09
CA GLY A 80 -1.26 -8.22 -1.11
C GLY A 80 -0.74 -7.54 -2.38
N LEU A 81 -0.47 -6.24 -2.32
CA LEU A 81 0.08 -5.47 -3.45
C LEU A 81 1.47 -5.98 -3.87
N SER A 82 2.31 -6.46 -2.93
CA SER A 82 3.63 -7.02 -3.25
C SER A 82 3.55 -8.27 -4.15
N VAL A 83 2.47 -9.06 -4.03
CA VAL A 83 2.25 -10.25 -4.85
C VAL A 83 1.75 -9.91 -6.24
N LEU A 84 1.10 -8.75 -6.40
CA LEU A 84 0.55 -8.28 -7.67
C LEU A 84 1.49 -7.32 -8.41
N LYS A 85 2.48 -6.77 -7.71
CA LYS A 85 3.38 -5.75 -8.25
C LYS A 85 4.27 -6.30 -9.36
N THR A 86 3.96 -5.91 -10.58
CA THR A 86 4.79 -6.23 -11.76
C THR A 86 5.44 -4.97 -12.32
N PRO A 87 6.52 -5.09 -13.12
CA PRO A 87 7.09 -3.93 -13.83
C PRO A 87 6.08 -3.26 -14.78
N GLN A 88 5.11 -4.03 -15.29
CA GLN A 88 4.08 -3.55 -16.22
C GLN A 88 2.98 -2.74 -15.51
N SER A 89 2.85 -2.87 -14.19
CA SER A 89 1.85 -2.16 -13.39
C SER A 89 1.97 -0.63 -13.47
N TYR A 90 3.15 -0.13 -13.86
CA TYR A 90 3.45 1.30 -14.01
C TYR A 90 3.45 1.79 -15.47
N ALA A 91 3.15 0.91 -16.43
CA ALA A 91 3.08 1.27 -17.83
C ALA A 91 1.72 1.93 -18.17
N ASP A 92 1.71 2.82 -19.17
CA ASP A 92 0.47 3.46 -19.65
C ASP A 92 -0.54 2.44 -20.22
N SER A 93 -0.05 1.28 -20.67
CA SER A 93 -0.86 0.17 -21.19
C SER A 93 -1.29 -0.83 -20.11
N CYS A 94 -1.21 -0.47 -18.83
CA CYS A 94 -1.57 -1.36 -17.72
C CYS A 94 -3.06 -1.78 -17.79
N SER A 95 -3.34 -3.02 -17.39
CA SER A 95 -4.70 -3.53 -17.34
C SER A 95 -5.53 -2.74 -16.33
N ARG A 96 -6.76 -2.37 -16.68
CA ARG A 96 -7.71 -1.74 -15.73
C ARG A 96 -8.05 -2.64 -14.54
N GLU A 97 -7.74 -3.94 -14.64
CA GLU A 97 -7.94 -4.92 -13.57
C GLU A 97 -6.77 -4.99 -12.60
N ASP A 98 -5.62 -4.39 -12.94
CA ASP A 98 -4.51 -4.28 -12.01
C ASP A 98 -4.83 -3.20 -10.97
N PRO A 99 -4.91 -3.55 -9.67
CA PRO A 99 -5.13 -2.55 -8.62
C PRO A 99 -4.05 -1.46 -8.60
N LEU A 100 -2.82 -1.77 -9.04
CA LEU A 100 -1.73 -0.81 -9.09
C LEU A 100 -1.87 0.23 -10.21
N HIS A 101 -2.94 0.19 -11.01
CA HIS A 101 -3.34 1.33 -11.84
C HIS A 101 -3.80 2.53 -10.99
N LEU A 102 -4.25 2.31 -9.74
CA LEU A 102 -4.74 3.36 -8.86
C LEU A 102 -3.57 4.09 -8.14
N PRO A 103 -3.49 5.43 -8.21
CA PRO A 103 -2.40 6.19 -7.58
C PRO A 103 -2.29 6.00 -6.06
N ALA A 104 -3.40 5.69 -5.38
CA ALA A 104 -3.39 5.39 -3.95
C ALA A 104 -2.66 4.08 -3.63
N PHE A 105 -2.87 3.04 -4.44
CA PHE A 105 -2.19 1.76 -4.27
C PHE A 105 -0.74 1.80 -4.76
N GLN A 106 -0.43 2.61 -5.76
CA GLN A 106 0.96 2.86 -6.17
C GLN A 106 1.79 3.47 -5.03
N ARG A 107 1.24 4.47 -4.31
CA ARG A 107 1.87 5.06 -3.12
C ARG A 107 2.08 4.03 -2.00
N LEU A 108 1.08 3.19 -1.74
CA LEU A 108 1.22 2.14 -0.72
C LEU A 108 2.22 1.06 -1.12
N ALA A 109 2.37 0.81 -2.42
CA ALA A 109 3.33 -0.15 -2.96
C ALA A 109 4.73 0.41 -3.21
N GLU A 110 4.97 1.68 -2.87
CA GLU A 110 6.28 2.31 -2.97
C GLU A 110 7.27 1.59 -2.04
N GLY A 111 8.44 1.21 -2.58
CA GLY A 111 9.44 0.43 -1.84
C GLY A 111 9.17 -1.08 -1.71
N LEU A 112 8.01 -1.59 -2.14
CA LEU A 112 7.75 -3.04 -2.13
C LEU A 112 8.52 -3.77 -3.23
N PRO A 113 8.92 -5.05 -3.01
CA PRO A 113 9.54 -5.86 -4.06
C PRO A 113 8.57 -6.17 -5.20
N PHE A 114 9.13 -6.45 -6.38
CA PHE A 114 8.35 -6.96 -7.50
C PHE A 114 8.04 -8.45 -7.31
N ALA A 115 6.84 -8.83 -7.71
CA ALA A 115 6.39 -10.21 -7.69
C ALA A 115 7.23 -11.07 -8.65
N LYS A 116 7.70 -12.21 -8.17
CA LYS A 116 8.37 -13.23 -8.98
C LYS A 116 7.33 -14.24 -9.47
N HIS A 117 6.99 -14.18 -10.75
CA HIS A 117 6.15 -15.19 -11.39
C HIS A 117 7.05 -16.20 -12.11
N VAL A 118 7.05 -17.45 -11.63
CA VAL A 118 7.80 -18.55 -12.27
C VAL A 118 6.98 -19.18 -13.41
N HIS A 119 5.65 -19.16 -13.28
CA HIS A 119 4.74 -19.72 -14.28
C HIS A 119 3.63 -18.71 -14.57
N SER A 120 3.49 -18.35 -15.85
CA SER A 120 2.39 -17.50 -16.31
C SER A 120 1.24 -18.39 -16.79
N LYS A 121 0.02 -18.08 -16.36
CA LYS A 121 -1.20 -18.68 -16.91
C LYS A 121 -1.92 -17.63 -17.74
N LEU A 122 -2.25 -17.97 -18.98
CA LEU A 122 -3.05 -17.10 -19.83
C LEU A 122 -4.52 -17.21 -19.43
N VAL A 123 -5.19 -16.07 -19.31
CA VAL A 123 -6.63 -15.99 -19.03
C VAL A 123 -7.28 -15.18 -20.15
N CYS A 124 -8.40 -15.67 -20.67
CA CYS A 124 -9.10 -14.98 -21.74
C CYS A 124 -9.85 -13.75 -21.25
N SER A 125 -9.68 -12.62 -21.96
CA SER A 125 -10.37 -11.35 -21.66
C SER A 125 -11.88 -11.42 -21.85
N VAL A 126 -12.39 -12.30 -22.71
CA VAL A 126 -13.84 -12.45 -23.01
C VAL A 126 -14.48 -13.48 -22.10
N THR A 127 -13.95 -14.70 -22.05
CA THR A 127 -14.57 -15.80 -21.28
C THR A 127 -14.15 -15.82 -19.82
N ARG A 128 -13.06 -15.13 -19.44
CA ARG A 128 -12.43 -15.20 -18.12
C ARG A 128 -11.94 -16.59 -17.72
N GLU A 129 -11.90 -17.52 -18.68
CA GLU A 129 -11.41 -18.88 -18.49
C GLU A 129 -9.90 -18.95 -18.78
N ILE A 130 -9.23 -19.89 -18.12
CA ILE A 130 -7.81 -20.19 -18.35
C ILE A 130 -7.64 -20.77 -19.76
N MET A 131 -6.63 -20.30 -20.47
CA MET A 131 -6.20 -20.87 -21.73
C MET A 131 -5.18 -21.98 -21.46
N ASN A 132 -5.48 -23.19 -21.94
CA ASN A 132 -4.67 -24.39 -21.75
C ASN A 132 -4.78 -25.29 -23.00
N ASP A 133 -4.30 -26.53 -22.94
CA ASP A 133 -4.36 -27.43 -24.11
C ASP A 133 -5.79 -27.74 -24.58
N ALA A 134 -6.76 -27.77 -23.67
CA ALA A 134 -8.17 -27.98 -23.97
C ALA A 134 -8.88 -26.70 -24.45
N ASN A 135 -8.37 -25.52 -24.09
CA ASN A 135 -8.90 -24.22 -24.50
C ASN A 135 -7.74 -23.33 -24.97
N PRO A 136 -7.16 -23.59 -26.16
CA PRO A 136 -5.90 -23.00 -26.56
C PRO A 136 -6.02 -21.49 -26.86
N PRO A 137 -4.92 -20.73 -26.71
CA PRO A 137 -4.84 -19.34 -27.16
C PRO A 137 -4.84 -19.27 -28.69
N MET A 138 -5.78 -18.50 -29.26
CA MET A 138 -5.95 -18.21 -30.68
C MET A 138 -5.63 -16.75 -30.95
N VAL A 139 -4.67 -16.50 -31.85
CA VAL A 139 -4.15 -15.18 -32.22
C VAL A 139 -4.86 -14.68 -33.48
N LEU A 140 -5.40 -13.47 -33.42
CA LEU A 140 -5.97 -12.76 -34.56
C LEU A 140 -4.86 -12.07 -35.36
N PRO A 141 -5.09 -11.75 -36.65
CA PRO A 141 -4.14 -10.98 -37.47
C PRO A 141 -3.77 -9.60 -36.89
N ASN A 142 -4.64 -9.02 -36.06
CA ASN A 142 -4.39 -7.74 -35.37
C ASN A 142 -3.50 -7.89 -34.11
N GLY A 143 -3.02 -9.10 -33.80
CA GLY A 143 -2.13 -9.40 -32.67
C GLY A 143 -2.84 -9.70 -31.34
N TYR A 144 -4.17 -9.61 -31.26
CA TYR A 144 -4.92 -9.94 -30.04
C TYR A 144 -5.12 -11.45 -29.90
N VAL A 145 -5.15 -11.93 -28.66
CA VAL A 145 -5.27 -13.36 -28.32
C VAL A 145 -6.53 -13.62 -27.53
N TYR A 146 -7.35 -14.58 -27.98
CA TYR A 146 -8.53 -15.06 -27.29
C TYR A 146 -8.51 -16.58 -27.17
N SER A 147 -9.28 -17.14 -26.25
CA SER A 147 -9.36 -18.60 -26.12
C SER A 147 -10.23 -19.21 -27.23
N ALA A 148 -10.04 -20.48 -27.58
CA ALA A 148 -10.86 -21.18 -28.57
C ALA A 148 -12.37 -21.04 -28.28
N LYS A 149 -12.79 -21.25 -27.03
CA LYS A 149 -14.20 -21.03 -26.62
C LYS A 149 -14.67 -19.58 -26.80
N ALA A 150 -13.78 -18.61 -26.62
CA ALA A 150 -14.11 -17.21 -26.84
C ALA A 150 -14.31 -16.90 -28.33
N VAL A 151 -13.50 -17.51 -29.19
CA VAL A 151 -13.63 -17.40 -30.66
C VAL A 151 -14.99 -17.95 -31.10
N GLU A 152 -15.39 -19.12 -30.60
CA GLU A 152 -16.72 -19.70 -30.86
C GLU A 152 -17.85 -18.75 -30.44
N ARG A 153 -17.84 -18.25 -29.19
CA ARG A 153 -18.84 -17.29 -28.70
C ARG A 153 -18.90 -16.00 -29.52
N LEU A 154 -17.75 -15.50 -29.97
CA LEU A 154 -17.67 -14.28 -30.79
C LEU A 154 -18.13 -14.51 -32.23
N LEU A 155 -17.93 -15.71 -32.77
CA LEU A 155 -18.46 -16.12 -34.08
C LEU A 155 -19.98 -16.27 -34.03
N GLU A 156 -20.52 -16.90 -33.00
CA GLU A 156 -21.98 -17.02 -32.78
C GLU A 156 -22.65 -15.64 -32.73
N ALA A 157 -22.06 -14.70 -31.98
CA ALA A 157 -22.54 -13.33 -31.91
C ALA A 157 -22.45 -12.58 -33.26
N GLY A 158 -21.52 -12.98 -34.13
CA GLY A 158 -21.28 -12.39 -35.46
C GLY A 158 -22.02 -13.09 -36.61
N GLY A 159 -22.94 -14.02 -36.33
CA GLY A 159 -23.68 -14.75 -37.37
C GLY A 159 -22.87 -15.84 -38.08
N GLY A 160 -21.88 -16.42 -37.40
CA GLY A 160 -21.19 -17.66 -37.77
C GLY A 160 -20.04 -17.54 -38.78
N SER A 161 -19.89 -16.40 -39.47
CA SER A 161 -18.86 -16.25 -40.53
C SER A 161 -17.74 -15.28 -40.19
N LYS A 162 -17.98 -14.32 -39.29
CA LYS A 162 -17.07 -13.21 -39.03
C LYS A 162 -16.89 -12.96 -37.54
N LEU A 163 -15.64 -12.90 -37.10
CA LEU A 163 -15.25 -12.60 -35.74
C LEU A 163 -14.94 -11.10 -35.62
N THR A 164 -15.63 -10.40 -34.72
CA THR A 164 -15.33 -9.00 -34.41
C THR A 164 -14.50 -8.92 -33.14
N CYS A 165 -13.32 -8.31 -33.21
CA CYS A 165 -12.46 -8.10 -32.03
C CYS A 165 -13.10 -7.09 -31.07
N PRO A 166 -13.33 -7.42 -29.78
CA PRO A 166 -13.93 -6.50 -28.80
C PRO A 166 -13.13 -5.21 -28.55
N VAL A 167 -11.82 -5.24 -28.77
CA VAL A 167 -10.92 -4.11 -28.44
C VAL A 167 -10.75 -3.17 -29.63
N THR A 168 -10.35 -3.70 -30.78
CA THR A 168 -10.05 -2.92 -31.99
C THR A 168 -11.23 -2.78 -32.94
N LYS A 169 -12.30 -3.56 -32.74
CA LYS A 169 -13.49 -3.64 -33.61
C LYS A 169 -13.19 -4.08 -35.05
N THR A 170 -12.00 -4.64 -35.30
CA THR A 170 -11.65 -5.22 -36.61
C THR A 170 -12.36 -6.56 -36.79
N VAL A 171 -12.76 -6.83 -38.03
CA VAL A 171 -13.49 -8.04 -38.40
C VAL A 171 -12.56 -8.99 -39.15
N HIS A 172 -12.50 -10.25 -38.71
CA HIS A 172 -11.61 -11.27 -39.25
C HIS A 172 -12.37 -12.57 -39.55
N SER A 173 -11.86 -13.35 -40.51
CA SER A 173 -12.37 -14.70 -40.79
C SER A 173 -11.81 -15.71 -39.79
N ALA A 174 -12.54 -16.81 -39.56
CA ALA A 174 -12.12 -17.93 -38.72
C ALA A 174 -10.81 -18.58 -39.23
N ASP A 175 -10.61 -18.61 -40.55
CA ASP A 175 -9.47 -19.28 -41.19
C ASP A 175 -8.14 -18.54 -40.98
N GLU A 176 -8.19 -17.25 -40.63
CA GLU A 176 -6.99 -16.43 -40.44
C GLU A 176 -6.40 -16.57 -39.02
N LEU A 177 -7.12 -17.22 -38.10
CA LEU A 177 -6.66 -17.38 -36.72
C LEU A 177 -5.55 -18.43 -36.63
N ARG A 178 -4.51 -18.11 -35.86
CA ARG A 178 -3.39 -19.01 -35.60
C ARG A 178 -3.33 -19.39 -34.13
N ARG A 179 -3.08 -20.66 -33.83
CA ARG A 179 -2.85 -21.11 -32.45
C ARG A 179 -1.50 -20.59 -31.95
N ALA A 180 -1.49 -19.98 -30.77
CA ALA A 180 -0.26 -19.63 -30.07
C ALA A 180 0.25 -20.81 -29.24
N PHE A 181 1.56 -20.99 -29.18
CA PHE A 181 2.21 -21.92 -28.27
C PHE A 181 3.06 -21.11 -27.30
N VAL A 182 2.74 -21.19 -26.01
CA VAL A 182 3.53 -20.57 -24.94
C VAL A 182 4.36 -21.68 -24.32
N MET A 183 5.68 -21.52 -24.39
CA MET A 183 6.68 -22.48 -23.89
C MET A 183 7.16 -22.07 -22.50
#